data_AF-X0YTA4-F1
#
_entry.id   AF-X0YTA4-F1
#
_cell.length_a   1.000
_cell.length_b   1.000
_cell.length_c   1.000
_cell.angle_alpha   90.00
_cell.angle_beta   90.00
_cell.angle_gamma   90.00
#
_symmetry.space_group_name_H-M   'P 1'
#
loop_
_entity.id
_entity.type
_entity.pdbx_description
1 polymer ?
#
loop_
_entity_poly.entity_id
_entity_poly.type
_entity_poly.pdbx_seq_one_letter_code
_entity_poly.pdbx_strand_id
1 'polypeptide(L)' 'MTERIDITNMALSWLGEEPITSLQDDLDRANIMAINYIPARDATLEAHDWSFAIMRFIPP' A
#
# COMPACT_ATOMS: atom_id res chain seq x y z
N MET A 1 -7.07 -3.05 10.80
CA MET A 1 -6.27 -2.45 9.71
C MET A 1 -6.87 -2.90 8.38
N THR A 2 -8.04 -2.36 8.06
CA THR A 2 -8.86 -2.67 6.87
C THR A 2 -8.44 -1.83 5.66
N GLU A 3 -7.91 -0.64 5.88
CA GLU A 3 -7.53 0.34 4.86
C GLU A 3 -6.56 -0.21 3.80
N ARG A 4 -5.63 -1.09 4.19
CA ARG A 4 -4.68 -1.71 3.24
C ARG A 4 -5.38 -2.65 2.27
N ILE A 5 -6.35 -3.42 2.77
CA ILE A 5 -7.15 -4.35 1.97
C ILE A 5 -8.07 -3.54 1.04
N ASP A 6 -8.65 -2.44 1.53
CA ASP A 6 -9.51 -1.57 0.73
C ASP A 6 -8.75 -0.93 -0.45
N ILE A 7 -7.55 -0.39 -0.21
CA ILE A 7 -6.68 0.17 -1.26
C ILE A 7 -6.29 -0.92 -2.28
N THR A 8 -5.96 -2.11 -1.78
CA THR A 8 -5.58 -3.24 -2.62
C THR A 8 -6.74 -3.70 -3.49
N ASN A 9 -7.94 -3.83 -2.93
CA ASN A 9 -9.14 -4.24 -3.66
C ASN A 9 -9.56 -3.18 -4.69
N MET A 10 -9.35 -1.89 -4.40
CA MET A 10 -9.52 -0.83 -5.38
C MET A 10 -8.57 -1.04 -6.58
N ALA A 11 -7.29 -1.30 -6.33
CA ALA A 11 -6.32 -1.59 -7.39
C ALA A 11 -6.69 -2.86 -8.18
N LEU A 12 -7.10 -3.94 -7.50
CA LEU A 12 -7.58 -5.18 -8.15
C LEU A 12 -8.80 -4.93 -9.04
N SER A 13 -9.73 -4.07 -8.61
CA SER A 13 -10.90 -3.70 -9.43
C SER A 13 -10.52 -3.01 -10.73
N TRP A 14 -9.43 -2.22 -10.74
CA TRP A 14 -8.93 -1.57 -11.94
C TRP A 14 -8.25 -2.54 -12.90
N LEU A 15 -7.72 -3.63 -12.35
CA LEU A 15 -7.10 -4.73 -13.11
C LEU A 15 -8.13 -5.78 -13.59
N GLY A 16 -9.39 -5.69 -13.13
CA GLY A 16 -10.42 -6.68 -13.42
C GLY A 16 -10.30 -7.97 -12.60
N GLU A 17 -9.54 -7.94 -11.52
CA GLU A 17 -9.32 -9.07 -10.62
C GLU A 17 -10.36 -9.12 -9.50
N GLU A 18 -10.53 -10.32 -8.93
CA GLU A 18 -11.41 -10.52 -7.79
C GLU A 18 -10.82 -9.91 -6.51
N PRO A 19 -11.67 -9.38 -5.60
CA PRO A 19 -11.21 -8.87 -4.33
C PRO A 19 -10.59 -9.97 -3.45
N ILE A 20 -9.72 -9.56 -2.55
CA ILE A 20 -9.10 -10.39 -1.52
C ILE A 20 -9.62 -10.01 -0.13
N THR A 21 -9.57 -10.98 0.78
CA THR A 21 -9.90 -10.76 2.20
C THR A 21 -8.67 -10.54 3.06
N SER A 22 -7.52 -11.08 2.63
CA SER A 22 -6.25 -10.92 3.29
C SER A 22 -5.09 -10.82 2.31
N LEU A 23 -4.06 -10.05 2.68
CA LEU A 23 -2.78 -10.04 1.97
C LEU A 23 -1.91 -11.28 2.29
N GLN A 24 -2.35 -12.13 3.22
CA GLN A 24 -1.71 -13.41 3.54
C GLN A 24 -2.46 -14.60 2.93
N ASP A 25 -3.50 -14.37 2.13
CA ASP A 25 -4.18 -15.44 1.40
C ASP A 25 -3.19 -16.07 0.40
N ASP A 26 -3.22 -17.40 0.26
CA ASP A 26 -2.39 -18.14 -0.69
C ASP A 26 -2.98 -18.05 -2.11
N LEU A 27 -3.05 -16.81 -2.60
CA LEU A 27 -3.57 -16.43 -3.91
C LEU A 27 -2.50 -15.60 -4.59
N ASP A 28 -2.25 -15.86 -5.87
CA ASP A 28 -1.25 -15.13 -6.66
C ASP A 28 -1.48 -13.61 -6.61
N ARG A 29 -2.74 -13.18 -6.72
CA ARG A 29 -3.14 -11.76 -6.61
C ARG A 29 -2.82 -11.15 -5.24
N ALA A 30 -2.99 -11.89 -4.14
CA ALA A 30 -2.67 -11.41 -2.79
C ALA A 30 -1.16 -11.28 -2.61
N ASN A 31 -0.39 -12.26 -3.08
CA ASN A 31 1.07 -12.25 -3.06
C ASN A 31 1.64 -11.07 -3.86
N ILE A 32 1.15 -10.86 -5.09
CA ILE A 32 1.57 -9.73 -5.93
C ILE A 32 1.27 -8.40 -5.23
N MET A 33 0.08 -8.24 -4.68
CA MET A 33 -0.31 -7.02 -3.99
C MET A 33 0.50 -6.79 -2.71
N ALA A 34 0.81 -7.84 -1.95
CA ALA A 34 1.65 -7.75 -0.77
C ALA A 34 3.07 -7.25 -1.10
N ILE A 35 3.63 -7.72 -2.22
CA ILE A 35 4.96 -7.29 -2.71
C ILE A 35 4.93 -5.83 -3.17
N ASN A 36 3.86 -5.39 -3.86
CA ASN A 36 3.80 -4.06 -4.47
C ASN A 36 3.32 -2.96 -3.50
N TYR A 37 2.53 -3.29 -2.49
CA TYR A 37 1.91 -2.30 -1.61
C TYR A 37 2.93 -1.44 -0.86
N ILE A 38 3.97 -2.07 -0.30
CA ILE A 38 5.01 -1.37 0.47
C ILE A 38 5.80 -0.37 -0.41
N PRO A 39 6.41 -0.78 -1.52
CA PRO A 39 7.18 0.15 -2.36
C PRO A 39 6.30 1.25 -2.98
N ALA A 40 5.04 0.96 -3.36
CA ALA A 40 4.13 1.96 -3.89
C ALA A 40 3.77 3.03 -2.84
N ARG A 41 3.51 2.61 -1.60
CA ARG A 41 3.25 3.51 -0.47
C ARG A 41 4.46 4.41 -0.21
N ASP A 42 5.65 3.82 -0.10
CA ASP A 42 6.87 4.55 0.24
C ASP A 42 7.23 5.54 -0.88
N ALA A 43 7.16 5.12 -2.14
CA ALA A 43 7.34 6.03 -3.28
C ALA A 43 6.34 7.19 -3.28
N THR A 44 5.07 6.96 -2.91
CA THR A 44 4.06 8.02 -2.81
C THR A 44 4.36 9.01 -1.67
N LEU A 45 4.83 8.51 -0.53
CA LEU A 45 5.21 9.32 0.61
C LEU A 45 6.50 10.11 0.34
N GLU A 46 7.43 9.58 -0.45
CA GLU A 46 8.68 10.25 -0.83
C GLU A 46 8.49 11.25 -1.98
N ALA A 47 7.49 11.07 -2.84
CA ALA A 47 7.28 11.92 -4.01
C ALA A 47 6.91 13.37 -3.66
N HIS A 48 6.40 13.62 -2.46
CA HIS A 48 5.99 14.95 -2.01
C HIS A 48 6.32 15.17 -0.54
N ASP A 49 6.56 16.43 -0.20
CA ASP A 49 6.79 16.87 1.19
C ASP A 49 5.46 16.93 1.96
N TRP A 50 4.93 15.76 2.34
CA TRP A 50 3.73 15.66 3.15
C TRP A 50 4.01 16.13 4.58
N SER A 51 3.29 17.15 5.05
CA SER A 51 3.47 17.70 6.41
C SER A 51 3.39 16.66 7.53
N PHE A 52 2.63 15.58 7.33
CA PHE A 52 2.53 14.47 8.29
C PHE A 52 3.65 13.42 8.17
N ALA A 53 4.38 13.39 7.05
CA ALA A 53 5.45 12.43 6.78
C ALA A 53 6.87 13.02 6.93
N ILE A 54 6.97 14.32 7.27
CA ILE A 54 8.25 14.99 7.50
C ILE A 54 8.54 15.05 9.00
N MET A 55 9.68 14.49 9.41
CA MET A 55 10.17 14.63 10.77
C MET A 55 11.04 15.88 10.89
N ARG A 56 10.74 16.76 11.86
CA ARG A 56 11.59 17.91 12.16
C ARG A 56 12.87 17.44 12.85
N PHE A 57 14.02 17.73 12.25
CA PHE A 57 15.32 17.49 12.86
C PHE A 57 15.52 18.39 14.10
N ILE A 58 15.87 17.79 15.24
CA ILE A 58 16.26 18.49 16.46
C ILE A 58 17.75 18.19 16.70
N PRO A 59 18.66 19.18 16.51
CA PRO A 59 20.07 18.99 16.79
C PRO A 59 20.32 18.75 18.30
N PRO A 60 21.42 18.06 18.66
CA PRO A 60 21.77 17.75 20.04
C PRO A 60 22.16 18.98 20.87
#